data_AF-A0A3A6PH97-F1
#
_entry.id   AF-A0A3A6PH97-F1
#
_cell.length_a   1.000
_cell.length_b   1.000
_cell.length_c   1.000
_cell.angle_alpha   90.00
_cell.angle_beta   90.00
_cell.angle_gamma   90.00
#
_symmetry.space_group_name_H-M   'P 1'
#
loop_
_entity.id
_entity.type
_entity.pdbx_description
1 polymer ?
#
loop_
_entity_poly.entity_id
_entity_poly.type
_entity_poly.pdbx_seq_one_letter_code
_entity_poly.pdbx_strand_id
1 'polypeptide(L)' 'MNQYEAEQRIINAIKQIKGSNISINSDSRLFGDLGFDSLAFMEFVVYLESEFGVDLEKLVVMVDDLSVYSLAGFIIQP' A
#
# COMPACT_ATOMS: atom_id res chain seq x y z
N MET A 1 -4.93 -3.04 -15.28
CA MET A 1 -3.61 -2.83 -14.64
C MET A 1 -2.99 -4.19 -14.38
N ASN A 2 -1.69 -4.38 -14.64
CA ASN A 2 -0.99 -5.62 -14.29
C ASN A 2 -0.27 -5.51 -12.93
N GLN A 3 0.27 -6.62 -12.44
CA GLN A 3 0.96 -6.69 -11.13
C GLN A 3 2.08 -5.67 -10.97
N TYR A 4 2.96 -5.60 -11.96
CA TYR A 4 4.09 -4.69 -11.93
C TYR A 4 3.63 -3.22 -11.89
N GLU A 5 2.65 -2.86 -12.71
CA GLU A 5 2.07 -1.51 -12.73
C GLU A 5 1.44 -1.14 -11.38
N ALA A 6 0.69 -2.05 -10.77
CA ALA A 6 0.07 -1.85 -9.47
C ALA A 6 1.11 -1.66 -8.37
N GLU A 7 2.15 -2.49 -8.34
CA GLU A 7 3.26 -2.33 -7.39
C GLU A 7 3.94 -0.97 -7.53
N GLN A 8 4.21 -0.51 -8.76
CA GLN A 8 4.79 0.82 -8.96
C GLN A 8 3.88 1.94 -8.45
N ARG A 9 2.55 1.80 -8.60
CA ARG A 9 1.60 2.77 -8.05
C ARG A 9 1.59 2.76 -6.52
N ILE A 10 1.55 1.59 -5.91
CA ILE A 10 1.66 1.45 -4.45
C ILE A 10 2.97 2.06 -3.93
N ILE A 11 4.10 1.77 -4.58
CA ILE A 11 5.41 2.33 -4.22
C ILE A 11 5.39 3.87 -4.30
N ASN A 12 4.80 4.43 -5.35
CA ASN A 12 4.71 5.88 -5.51
C ASN A 12 3.82 6.51 -4.44
N ALA A 13 2.68 5.89 -4.11
CA ALA A 13 1.80 6.32 -3.03
C ALA A 13 2.51 6.31 -1.67
N ILE A 14 3.25 5.24 -1.37
CA ILE A 14 4.05 5.16 -0.14
C ILE A 14 5.11 6.27 -0.10
N LYS A 15 5.78 6.56 -1.21
CA LYS A 15 6.78 7.65 -1.29
C LYS A 15 6.17 9.03 -1.07
N GLN A 16 4.91 9.26 -1.44
CA GLN A 16 4.23 10.53 -1.16
C GLN A 16 3.99 10.74 0.34
N ILE A 17 3.72 9.66 1.09
CA ILE A 17 3.41 9.71 2.52
C ILE A 17 4.68 9.67 3.38
N LYS A 18 5.61 8.78 3.05
CA LYS A 18 6.81 8.51 3.87
C LYS A 18 8.06 9.25 3.38
N GLY A 19 8.04 9.80 2.16
CA GLY A 19 9.16 10.48 1.52
C GLY A 19 9.87 9.65 0.46
N SER A 20 10.50 10.34 -0.49
CA SER A 20 11.06 9.75 -1.72
C SER A 20 12.37 8.98 -1.55
N ASN A 21 13.07 9.13 -0.42
CA ASN A 21 14.40 8.54 -0.18
C ASN A 21 14.37 7.10 0.36
N ILE A 22 13.20 6.47 0.43
CA ILE A 22 13.04 5.12 0.96
C ILE A 22 13.20 4.09 -0.17
N SER A 23 14.01 3.07 0.07
CA SER A 23 14.11 1.91 -0.82
C SER A 23 12.96 0.96 -0.54
N ILE A 24 12.12 0.70 -1.55
CA ILE A 24 10.92 -0.13 -1.44
C ILE A 24 10.96 -1.18 -2.55
N ASN A 25 10.65 -2.42 -2.21
CA ASN A 25 10.48 -3.54 -3.14
C ASN A 25 9.14 -4.26 -2.88
N SER A 26 8.81 -5.26 -3.69
CA SER A 26 7.54 -5.99 -3.63
C SER A 26 7.30 -6.71 -2.30
N ASP A 27 8.36 -7.15 -1.62
CA ASP A 27 8.26 -7.85 -0.33
C ASP A 27 8.25 -6.91 0.88
N SER A 28 8.53 -5.62 0.67
CA SER A 28 8.60 -4.62 1.74
C SER A 28 7.25 -4.52 2.46
N ARG A 29 7.28 -4.70 3.76
CA ARG A 29 6.10 -4.67 4.63
C ARG A 29 5.86 -3.28 5.20
N LEU A 30 4.60 -2.85 5.21
CA LEU A 30 4.23 -1.51 5.62
C LEU A 30 4.65 -1.21 7.06
N PHE A 31 4.30 -2.06 8.02
CA PHE A 31 4.62 -1.82 9.43
C PHE A 31 6.05 -2.23 9.75
N GLY A 32 6.45 -3.44 9.36
CA GLY A 32 7.76 -4.00 9.70
C GLY A 32 8.95 -3.29 9.07
N ASP A 33 8.89 -2.99 7.77
CA ASP A 33 10.04 -2.47 7.01
C ASP A 33 9.94 -0.96 6.77
N LEU A 34 8.73 -0.47 6.48
CA LEU A 34 8.51 0.92 6.09
C LEU A 34 8.09 1.83 7.26
N GLY A 35 7.90 1.24 8.45
CA GLY A 35 7.60 1.96 9.68
C GLY A 35 6.32 2.79 9.59
N PHE A 36 5.29 2.24 8.96
CA PHE A 36 3.95 2.82 9.07
C PHE A 36 3.49 2.77 10.51
N ASP A 37 2.93 3.87 11.00
CA ASP A 37 2.11 3.87 12.21
C ASP A 37 0.63 3.82 11.80
N SER A 38 -0.26 3.68 12.79
CA SER A 38 -1.70 3.59 12.53
C SER A 38 -2.27 4.81 11.81
N LEU A 39 -1.69 6.00 12.00
CA LEU A 39 -2.21 7.23 11.40
C LEU A 39 -1.77 7.32 9.94
N ALA A 40 -0.48 7.18 9.66
CA ALA A 40 0.07 7.15 8.31
C ALA A 40 -0.55 6.01 7.48
N PHE A 41 -0.87 4.89 8.13
CA PHE A 41 -1.55 3.78 7.49
C PHE A 41 -3.00 4.12 7.12
N MET A 42 -3.76 4.75 8.01
CA MET A 42 -5.11 5.22 7.68
C MET A 42 -5.11 6.26 6.56
N GLU A 43 -4.17 7.21 6.57
CA GLU A 43 -4.00 8.19 5.48
C GLU A 43 -3.71 7.49 4.14
N PHE A 44 -2.87 6.46 4.18
CA PHE A 44 -2.55 5.65 3.00
C PHE A 44 -3.73 4.85 2.48
N VAL A 45 -4.51 4.23 3.37
CA VAL A 45 -5.73 3.51 3.00
C VAL A 45 -6.71 4.46 2.31
N VAL A 46 -7.03 5.60 2.93
CA VAL A 46 -7.94 6.60 2.34
C VAL A 46 -7.43 7.10 0.98
N TYR A 47 -6.12 7.31 0.84
CA TYR A 47 -5.51 7.68 -0.43
C TYR A 47 -5.74 6.61 -1.51
N LEU A 48 -5.50 5.33 -1.19
CA LEU A 48 -5.68 4.24 -2.14
C LEU A 48 -7.15 4.03 -2.52
N GLU A 49 -8.07 4.09 -1.55
CA GLU A 49 -9.51 3.96 -1.81
C GLU A 49 -9.99 5.09 -2.72
N SER A 50 -9.53 6.33 -2.48
CA SER A 50 -9.85 7.48 -3.32
C SER A 50 -9.23 7.41 -4.71
N GLU A 51 -8.00 6.90 -4.86
CA GLU A 51 -7.32 6.85 -6.17
C GLU A 51 -7.81 5.67 -7.03
N PHE A 52 -8.06 4.52 -6.40
CA PHE A 52 -8.35 3.27 -7.10
C PHE A 52 -9.81 2.83 -7.01
N GLY A 53 -10.63 3.46 -6.18
CA GLY A 53 -12.05 3.10 -6.02
C GLY A 53 -12.26 1.75 -5.32
N VAL A 54 -11.31 1.33 -4.49
CA VAL A 54 -11.32 0.06 -3.77
C VAL A 54 -11.83 0.23 -2.34
N ASP A 55 -12.31 -0.85 -1.72
CA ASP A 55 -12.61 -0.94 -0.28
C ASP A 55 -11.51 -1.78 0.39
N LEU A 56 -10.62 -1.11 1.10
CA LEU A 56 -9.49 -1.72 1.80
C LEU A 56 -9.74 -1.87 3.29
N GLU A 57 -10.79 -1.26 3.87
CA GLU A 57 -11.11 -1.38 5.30
C GLU A 57 -11.18 -2.85 5.76
N LYS A 58 -11.77 -3.72 4.93
CA LYS A 58 -11.84 -5.16 5.25
C LYS A 58 -10.47 -5.85 5.25
N LEU A 59 -9.56 -5.38 4.41
CA LEU A 59 -8.21 -5.92 4.30
C LEU A 59 -7.40 -5.60 5.55
N VAL A 60 -7.47 -4.35 6.00
CA VAL A 60 -6.77 -3.85 7.20
C VAL A 60 -7.05 -4.71 8.42
N VAL A 61 -8.31 -5.13 8.60
CA VAL A 61 -8.74 -5.88 9.79
C VAL A 61 -8.25 -7.33 9.78
N MET A 62 -7.94 -7.89 8.60
CA MET A 62 -7.63 -9.32 8.46
C MET A 62 -6.14 -9.64 8.47
N VAL A 63 -5.25 -8.66 8.29
CA VAL A 63 -3.83 -8.91 8.06
C VAL A 63 -2.95 -8.11 9.03
N ASP A 64 -2.06 -8.81 9.75
CA ASP A 64 -1.17 -8.21 10.75
C ASP A 64 -0.14 -7.24 10.13
N ASP A 65 0.39 -7.56 8.95
CA ASP A 65 1.29 -6.70 8.18
C ASP A 65 1.18 -7.01 6.69
N LEU A 66 1.12 -5.96 5.87
CA LEU A 66 0.87 -6.04 4.43
C LEU A 66 2.13 -5.72 3.65
N SER A 67 2.47 -6.56 2.66
CA SER A 67 3.53 -6.25 1.70
C SER A 67 3.00 -5.44 0.52
N VAL A 68 3.91 -4.75 -0.16
CA VAL A 68 3.61 -4.04 -1.43
C VAL A 68 2.98 -4.98 -2.46
N TYR A 69 3.48 -6.20 -2.59
CA TYR A 69 2.95 -7.21 -3.52
C TYR A 69 1.49 -7.55 -3.20
N SER A 70 1.18 -7.82 -1.93
CA SER A 70 -0.17 -8.17 -1.50
C SER A 70 -1.13 -7.01 -1.75
N LEU A 71 -0.74 -5.78 -1.38
CA LEU A 71 -1.52 -4.57 -1.62
C LEU A 71 -1.77 -4.30 -3.10
N ALA A 72 -0.74 -4.46 -3.93
CA ALA A 72 -0.88 -4.36 -5.38
C ALA A 72 -1.91 -5.37 -5.90
N GLY A 73 -1.91 -6.59 -5.38
CA GLY A 73 -2.92 -7.62 -5.64
C GLY A 73 -4.36 -7.15 -5.45
N PHE A 74 -4.62 -6.38 -4.37
CA PHE A 74 -5.96 -5.90 -4.05
C PHE A 74 -6.46 -4.79 -5.00
N ILE A 75 -5.56 -4.02 -5.60
CA ILE A 75 -5.94 -2.97 -6.56
C ILE A 75 -5.97 -3.47 -8.02
N ILE A 76 -5.62 -4.73 -8.28
CA ILE A 76 -5.58 -5.31 -9.64
C ILE A 76 -6.94 -5.87 -10.10
N GLN A 77 -7.94 -6.02 -9.24
CA GLN A 77 -9.29 -6.46 -9.63
C GLN A 77 -10.41 -5.74 -8.87
N PRO A 78 -11.57 -5.49 -9.51
CA PRO A 78 -11.82 -5.03 -10.88
C PRO A 78 -12.03 -3.52 -10.99
#